data_AF-A0AAE0EG09-F1
#
_entry.id   AF-A0AAE0EG09-F1
#
_cell.length_a   1.000
_cell.length_b   1.000
_cell.length_c   1.000
_cell.angle_alpha   90.00
_cell.angle_beta   90.00
_cell.angle_gamma   90.00
#
_symmetry.space_group_name_H-M   'P 1'
#
loop_
_entity.id
_entity.type
_entity.pdbx_description
1 polymer ?
#
loop_
_entity_poly.entity_id
_entity_poly.type
_entity_poly.pdbx_seq_one_letter_code
_entity_poly.pdbx_strand_id
1 'polypeptide(L)'
;MRESIDMFSKGIFQKSGALHKNSKPNGFEKTFAFHFTNQMDRKRVIARGPWSFDNFLLALEEPKGLSDSDIAKMQFNCVEFWIQIHKAPLMCMNKEMVIFLGKQIGVLKAIDLGESGDCWGEYLRVTNL
;
A
#
# COMPACT_ATOMS: atom_id res chain seq x y z
N MET A 1 5.43 -10.32 12.57
CA MET A 1 5.70 -9.32 11.51
C MET A 1 6.78 -9.75 10.50
N ARG A 2 7.75 -10.61 10.88
CA ARG A 2 8.76 -11.18 9.95
C ARG A 2 8.29 -12.39 9.11
N GLU A 3 7.22 -13.07 9.52
CA GLU A 3 6.82 -14.35 8.89
C GLU A 3 5.92 -14.22 7.66
N SER A 4 5.33 -13.04 7.41
CA SER A 4 4.37 -12.87 6.31
C SER A 4 5.02 -12.70 4.93
N ILE A 5 6.34 -12.45 4.87
CA ILE A 5 7.09 -12.29 3.61
C ILE A 5 7.63 -13.64 3.13
N ASP A 6 7.97 -14.57 4.04
CA ASP A 6 8.50 -15.89 3.67
C ASP A 6 7.44 -16.80 3.01
N MET A 7 6.17 -16.62 3.35
CA MET A 7 5.08 -17.41 2.76
C MET A 7 4.76 -16.99 1.31
N PHE A 8 5.03 -15.73 0.93
CA PHE A 8 4.81 -15.23 -0.44
C PHE A 8 6.08 -15.27 -1.30
N SER A 9 7.27 -15.31 -0.68
CA SER A 9 8.56 -15.53 -1.35
C SER A 9 8.58 -16.81 -2.21
N LYS A 10 7.82 -17.85 -1.82
CA LYS A 10 7.84 -19.15 -2.52
C LYS A 10 6.70 -19.35 -3.53
N GLY A 11 5.64 -18.54 -3.49
CA GLY A 11 4.39 -18.83 -4.23
C GLY A 11 4.02 -17.89 -5.37
N ILE A 12 4.37 -16.59 -5.29
CA ILE A 12 3.94 -15.59 -6.29
C ILE A 12 5.07 -14.57 -6.55
N PHE A 13 6.30 -15.07 -6.59
CA PHE A 13 7.38 -14.41 -7.31
C PHE A 13 7.78 -15.35 -8.42
N GLN A 14 7.13 -15.24 -9.57
CA GLN A 14 7.76 -15.77 -10.77
C GLN A 14 9.02 -14.95 -10.98
N LYS A 15 10.16 -15.49 -10.56
CA LYS A 15 11.50 -15.10 -11.01
C LYS A 15 11.57 -15.44 -12.51
N SER A 16 10.82 -14.71 -13.32
CA SER A 16 10.85 -14.84 -14.77
C SER A 16 11.92 -13.89 -15.27
N GLY A 17 13.01 -14.48 -15.75
CA GLY A 17 14.12 -13.78 -16.36
C GLY A 17 15.07 -13.18 -15.33
N ALA A 18 16.35 -13.22 -15.63
CA ALA A 18 17.37 -12.49 -14.90
C ALA A 18 16.88 -11.07 -14.57
N LEU A 19 17.29 -10.53 -13.41
CA LEU A 19 17.56 -9.10 -13.34
C LEU A 19 18.50 -8.81 -14.52
N HIS A 20 17.94 -8.44 -15.66
CA HIS A 20 18.69 -8.21 -16.87
C HIS A 20 19.42 -6.90 -16.58
N LYS A 21 20.69 -7.01 -16.16
CA LYS A 21 21.59 -5.88 -15.88
C LYS A 21 21.96 -5.12 -17.16
N ASN A 22 21.05 -5.04 -18.14
CA ASN A 22 21.26 -4.38 -19.41
C ASN A 22 20.19 -3.32 -19.60
N SER A 23 20.21 -2.31 -18.74
CA SER A 23 19.65 -1.00 -19.07
C SER A 23 20.78 0.01 -18.91
N LYS A 24 21.00 0.81 -19.97
CA LYS A 24 21.98 1.89 -19.97
C LYS A 24 21.61 2.91 -18.90
N PRO A 25 22.59 3.57 -18.25
CA PRO A 25 22.32 4.50 -17.17
C PRO A 25 21.77 5.82 -17.73
N ASN A 26 20.46 5.84 -18.00
CA ASN A 26 19.70 7.06 -18.22
C ASN A 26 18.68 7.20 -17.08
N GLY A 27 19.12 7.68 -15.91
CA GLY A 27 18.30 8.39 -14.90
C GLY A 27 17.08 7.72 -14.24
N PHE A 28 16.59 6.55 -14.67
CA PHE A 28 15.32 5.95 -14.23
C PHE A 28 15.42 4.55 -13.58
N GLU A 29 16.60 4.08 -13.20
CA GLU A 29 16.76 2.70 -12.73
C GLU A 29 16.46 2.53 -11.24
N LYS A 30 15.19 2.34 -10.89
CA LYS A 30 14.72 1.66 -9.67
C LYS A 30 13.24 1.20 -9.76
N THR A 31 12.67 1.15 -10.95
CA THR A 31 11.29 0.71 -11.18
C THR A 31 11.26 -0.78 -11.51
N PHE A 32 10.36 -1.52 -10.88
CA PHE A 32 10.20 -2.96 -11.08
C PHE A 32 8.75 -3.27 -11.49
N ALA A 33 8.57 -4.21 -12.42
CA ALA A 33 7.26 -4.70 -12.81
C ALA A 33 6.94 -6.00 -12.05
N PHE A 34 5.74 -6.04 -11.45
CA PHE A 34 5.21 -7.25 -10.82
C PHE A 34 4.13 -7.85 -11.72
N HIS A 35 4.30 -9.11 -12.09
CA HIS A 35 3.30 -9.84 -12.87
C HIS A 35 2.48 -10.75 -11.96
N PHE A 36 1.16 -10.63 -12.04
CA PHE A 36 0.21 -11.46 -11.30
C PHE A 36 -0.65 -12.23 -12.29
N THR A 37 -0.63 -13.56 -12.22
CA THR A 37 -1.49 -14.42 -13.05
C THR A 37 -2.95 -14.32 -12.63
N ASN A 38 -3.21 -14.07 -11.34
CA ASN A 38 -4.54 -13.96 -10.77
C ASN A 38 -4.82 -12.51 -10.33
N GLN A 39 -5.88 -11.92 -10.87
CA GLN A 39 -6.31 -10.57 -10.52
C GLN A 39 -6.67 -10.44 -9.02
N MET A 40 -7.19 -11.50 -8.41
CA MET A 40 -7.55 -11.49 -6.99
C MET A 40 -6.31 -11.45 -6.10
N ASP A 41 -5.23 -12.11 -6.50
CA ASP A 41 -3.95 -12.04 -5.77
C ASP A 41 -3.33 -10.66 -5.91
N ARG A 42 -3.37 -10.05 -7.11
CA ARG A 42 -2.96 -8.64 -7.31
C ARG A 42 -3.70 -7.70 -6.36
N LYS A 43 -5.04 -7.75 -6.35
CA LYS A 43 -5.88 -6.91 -5.48
C LYS A 43 -5.55 -7.13 -4.00
N ARG A 44 -5.37 -8.39 -3.59
CA ARG A 44 -5.04 -8.75 -2.21
C ARG A 44 -3.66 -8.23 -1.79
N VAL A 45 -2.67 -8.31 -2.67
CA VAL A 45 -1.33 -7.78 -2.39
C VAL A 45 -1.37 -6.25 -2.29
N ILE A 46 -2.00 -5.55 -3.24
CA ILE A 46 -2.12 -4.10 -3.18
C ILE A 46 -2.83 -3.64 -1.90
N ALA A 47 -3.95 -4.27 -1.54
CA ALA A 47 -4.74 -3.91 -0.36
C ALA A 47 -4.05 -4.17 0.99
N ARG A 48 -2.99 -4.99 1.02
CA ARG A 48 -2.25 -5.35 2.25
C ARG A 48 -0.99 -4.50 2.47
N GLY A 49 -0.77 -3.48 1.64
CA GLY A 49 0.31 -2.50 1.85
C GLY A 49 0.15 -1.73 3.18
N PRO A 50 1.14 -0.89 3.55
CA PRO A 50 2.35 -0.56 2.80
C PRO A 50 3.37 -1.71 2.78
N TRP A 51 4.13 -1.83 1.69
CA TRP A 51 5.15 -2.87 1.53
C TRP A 51 6.55 -2.31 1.73
N SER A 52 7.44 -3.13 2.28
CA SER A 52 8.87 -2.82 2.33
C SER A 52 9.70 -4.00 1.86
N PHE A 53 10.84 -3.69 1.24
CA PHE A 53 11.85 -4.67 0.86
C PHE A 53 13.22 -4.10 1.24
N ASP A 54 14.01 -4.88 1.97
CA ASP A 54 15.33 -4.47 2.45
C ASP A 54 15.33 -3.11 3.19
N ASN A 55 14.32 -2.89 4.04
CA ASN A 55 14.07 -1.63 4.77
C ASN A 55 13.74 -0.42 3.88
N PHE A 56 13.56 -0.59 2.57
CA PHE A 56 13.05 0.43 1.67
C PHE A 56 11.54 0.30 1.48
N LEU A 57 10.81 1.40 1.55
CA LEU A 57 9.39 1.47 1.24
C LEU A 57 9.16 1.27 -0.26
N LEU A 58 8.18 0.45 -0.62
CA LEU A 58 7.77 0.24 -2.01
C LEU A 58 6.53 1.07 -2.31
N ALA A 59 6.64 2.01 -3.25
CA ALA A 59 5.49 2.65 -3.87
C ALA A 59 4.99 1.78 -5.02
N LEU A 60 3.76 1.26 -4.89
CA LEU A 60 3.11 0.45 -5.91
C LEU A 60 2.04 1.28 -6.60
N GLU A 61 2.11 1.36 -7.92
CA GLU A 61 1.12 2.05 -8.75
C GLU A 61 0.61 1.08 -9.82
N GLU A 62 -0.70 1.03 -10.03
CA GLU A 62 -1.29 0.20 -11.09
C GLU A 62 -1.32 1.01 -12.39
N PRO A 63 -0.70 0.53 -13.48
CA PRO A 63 -0.68 1.25 -14.74
C PRO A 63 -2.10 1.32 -15.33
N LYS A 64 -2.47 2.48 -15.86
CA LYS A 64 -3.79 2.68 -16.54
C LYS A 64 -3.90 1.91 -17.86
N GLY A 65 -2.76 1.52 -18.43
CA GLY A 65 -2.64 0.76 -19.67
C GLY A 65 -1.24 0.15 -19.78
N LEU A 66 -1.05 -0.78 -20.70
CA LEU A 66 0.23 -1.49 -20.87
C LEU A 66 1.16 -0.83 -21.89
N SER A 67 0.84 0.38 -22.37
CA SER A 67 1.72 1.08 -23.31
C SER A 67 2.92 1.69 -22.58
N ASP A 68 4.06 1.81 -23.27
CA ASP A 68 5.25 2.48 -22.72
C ASP A 68 4.92 3.92 -22.25
N SER A 69 3.98 4.58 -22.94
CA SER A 69 3.53 5.92 -22.60
C SER A 69 2.71 5.97 -21.30
N ASP A 70 2.01 4.89 -20.95
CA ASP A 70 1.25 4.80 -19.70
C ASP A 70 2.19 4.52 -18.53
N ILE A 71 3.16 3.62 -18.74
CA ILE A 71 4.18 3.30 -17.73
C ILE A 71 5.06 4.52 -17.45
N ALA A 72 5.44 5.27 -18.47
CA ALA A 72 6.26 6.48 -18.32
C ALA A 72 5.56 7.62 -17.55
N LYS A 73 4.22 7.59 -17.44
CA LYS A 73 3.44 8.59 -16.69
C LYS A 73 3.29 8.26 -15.20
N MET A 74 3.67 7.04 -14.79
CA MET A 74 3.59 6.61 -13.39
C MET A 74 4.58 7.41 -12.55
N GLN A 75 4.16 7.83 -11.37
CA GLN A 75 4.91 8.77 -10.54
C GLN A 75 5.48 8.13 -9.28
N PHE A 76 4.88 7.05 -8.77
CA PHE A 76 5.34 6.33 -7.58
C PHE A 76 5.62 7.25 -6.36
N ASN A 77 4.87 8.34 -6.22
CA ASN A 77 5.11 9.40 -5.24
C ASN A 77 4.26 9.31 -3.97
N CYS A 78 3.29 8.39 -3.92
CA CYS A 78 2.40 8.21 -2.80
C CYS A 78 2.36 6.74 -2.36
N VAL A 79 2.15 6.51 -1.06
CA VAL A 79 1.95 5.18 -0.49
C VAL A 79 0.84 5.27 0.54
N GLU A 80 -0.15 4.38 0.45
CA GLU A 80 -1.23 4.31 1.43
C GLU A 80 -0.74 3.67 2.74
N PHE A 81 -0.96 4.36 3.86
CA PHE A 81 -0.61 3.88 5.20
C PHE A 81 -1.85 3.60 6.05
N TRP A 82 -1.80 2.49 6.79
CA TRP A 82 -2.70 2.23 7.90
C TRP A 82 -2.16 2.91 9.15
N ILE A 83 -2.85 3.95 9.60
CA ILE A 83 -2.45 4.74 10.75
C ILE A 83 -3.35 4.36 11.92
N GLN A 84 -2.73 3.97 13.03
CA GLN A 84 -3.41 3.71 14.30
C GLN A 84 -3.20 4.89 15.26
N ILE A 85 -4.29 5.54 15.68
CA ILE A 85 -4.25 6.63 16.65
C ILE A 85 -4.57 6.04 18.02
N HIS A 86 -3.57 5.97 18.88
CA HIS A 86 -3.67 5.40 20.21
C HIS A 86 -3.99 6.45 21.26
N LYS A 87 -4.58 6.00 22.39
CA LYS A 87 -4.88 6.84 23.56
C LYS A 87 -5.75 8.07 23.22
N ALA A 88 -6.60 7.94 22.21
CA ALA A 88 -7.60 8.96 21.91
C ALA A 88 -8.59 9.05 23.09
N PRO A 89 -8.99 10.27 23.52
CA PRO A 89 -10.07 10.41 24.49
C PRO A 89 -11.34 9.71 24.03
N LEU A 90 -12.16 9.18 24.95
CA LEU A 90 -13.39 8.46 24.62
C LEU A 90 -14.34 9.30 23.74
N MET A 91 -14.40 10.62 23.97
CA MET A 91 -15.15 11.57 23.14
C MET A 91 -14.69 11.63 21.67
N CYS A 92 -13.46 11.22 21.38
CA CYS A 92 -12.89 11.15 20.04
C CYS A 92 -13.11 9.79 19.37
N MET A 93 -13.64 8.78 20.08
CA MET A 93 -13.91 7.44 19.58
C MET A 93 -15.26 7.36 18.84
N ASN A 94 -15.50 8.30 17.93
CA ASN A 94 -16.67 8.32 17.07
C ASN A 94 -16.28 8.63 15.62
N LYS A 95 -17.15 8.25 14.69
CA LYS A 95 -16.89 8.33 13.25
C LYS A 95 -16.52 9.73 12.76
N GLU A 96 -17.20 10.77 13.26
CA GLU A 96 -16.96 12.15 12.85
C GLU A 96 -15.55 12.59 13.23
N MET A 97 -15.12 12.25 14.45
CA MET A 97 -13.79 12.54 14.95
C MET A 97 -12.70 11.75 14.23
N VAL A 98 -12.94 10.47 13.91
CA VAL A 98 -11.99 9.68 13.08
C VAL A 98 -11.81 10.32 11.70
N ILE A 99 -12.91 10.72 11.05
CA ILE A 99 -12.86 11.36 9.75
C ILE A 99 -12.14 12.70 9.83
N PHE A 100 -12.44 13.51 10.86
CA PHE A 100 -11.81 14.79 11.09
C PHE A 100 -10.29 14.63 11.25
N LEU A 101 -9.85 13.76 12.17
CA LEU A 101 -8.42 13.49 12.41
C LEU A 101 -7.73 12.91 11.18
N GLY A 102 -8.36 11.95 10.50
CA GLY A 102 -7.83 11.36 9.28
C GLY A 102 -7.54 12.41 8.20
N LYS A 103 -8.48 13.35 8.00
CA LYS A 103 -8.33 14.48 7.07
C LYS A 103 -7.28 15.51 7.50
N GLN A 104 -7.00 15.65 8.80
CA GLN A 104 -5.90 16.50 9.28
C GLN A 104 -4.54 15.87 9.01
N ILE A 105 -4.45 14.53 9.02
CA ILE A 105 -3.20 13.81 8.73
C ILE A 105 -2.91 13.77 7.22
N GLY A 106 -3.94 13.59 6.40
CA GLY A 106 -3.77 13.49 4.94
C GLY A 106 -5.06 13.22 4.18
N VAL A 107 -4.93 12.60 3.00
CA VAL A 107 -6.10 12.25 2.18
C VAL A 107 -6.71 10.94 2.68
N LEU A 108 -7.81 11.08 3.43
CA LEU A 108 -8.54 9.95 3.99
C LEU A 108 -9.16 9.07 2.90
N LYS A 109 -8.74 7.80 2.86
CA LYS A 109 -9.25 6.76 1.95
C LYS A 109 -10.30 5.88 2.60
N ALA A 110 -10.04 5.45 3.82
CA ALA A 110 -10.92 4.55 4.54
C ALA A 110 -10.78 4.75 6.06
N ILE A 111 -11.83 4.36 6.77
CA ILE A 111 -11.87 4.28 8.22
C ILE A 111 -12.27 2.86 8.59
N ASP A 112 -11.65 2.31 9.64
CA ASP A 112 -12.04 1.01 10.18
C ASP A 112 -13.17 1.24 11.18
N LEU A 113 -14.38 0.80 10.82
CA LEU A 113 -15.56 0.86 11.69
C LEU A 113 -15.88 -0.56 12.15
N GLY A 114 -16.23 -0.72 13.44
CA GLY A 114 -16.78 -1.97 13.94
C GLY A 114 -18.13 -2.29 13.28
N GLU A 115 -18.63 -3.53 13.47
CA GLU A 115 -19.89 -3.99 12.89
C GLU A 115 -21.12 -3.12 13.23
N SER A 116 -21.08 -2.43 14.38
CA SER A 116 -22.12 -1.48 14.80
C SER A 116 -22.02 -0.10 14.15
N GLY A 117 -20.99 0.16 13.34
CA GLY A 117 -20.69 1.47 12.78
C GLY A 117 -19.97 2.41 13.75
N ASP A 118 -19.67 1.93 14.96
CA ASP A 118 -18.97 2.70 15.98
C ASP A 118 -17.45 2.50 15.92
N CYS A 119 -16.69 3.51 16.36
CA CYS A 119 -15.23 3.51 16.39
C CYS A 119 -14.68 3.05 17.75
N TRP A 120 -15.32 2.07 18.38
CA TRP A 120 -14.95 1.61 19.72
C TRP A 120 -13.81 0.61 19.63
N GLY A 121 -12.72 0.91 20.32
CA GLY A 121 -11.51 0.09 20.35
C GLY A 121 -10.35 0.81 21.01
N GLU A 122 -9.23 0.12 21.21
CA GLU A 122 -8.01 0.70 21.81
C GLU A 122 -7.34 1.77 20.92
N TYR A 123 -7.70 1.82 19.65
CA TYR A 123 -7.15 2.73 18.66
C TYR A 123 -8.16 3.04 17.55
N LEU A 124 -8.02 4.23 16.94
CA LEU A 124 -8.70 4.57 15.69
C LEU A 124 -7.82 4.14 14.52
N ARG A 125 -8.40 3.57 13.46
CA ARG A 125 -7.64 3.20 12.26
C ARG A 125 -8.15 3.98 11.04
N VAL A 126 -7.22 4.64 10.36
CA VAL A 126 -7.47 5.37 9.11
C VAL A 126 -6.46 4.95 8.04
N THR A 127 -6.90 4.93 6.79
CA THR A 127 -6.02 4.78 5.64
C THR A 127 -5.83 6.15 5.00
N ASN A 128 -4.59 6.62 4.90
CA ASN A 128 -4.25 7.89 4.26
C ASN A 128 -3.24 7.68 3.11
N LEU A 129 -3.38 8.47 2.04
CA LEU A 129 -2.33 8.68 1.04
C LEU A 129 -1.28 9.68 1.53
#